data_AF-A0AAV5VKR1-F1
#
_entry.id   AF-A0AAV5VKR1-F1
#
_cell.length_a   1.000
_cell.length_b   1.000
_cell.length_c   1.000
_cell.angle_alpha   90.00
_cell.angle_beta   90.00
_cell.angle_gamma   90.00
#
_symmetry.space_group_name_H-M   'P 1'
#
loop_
_entity.id
_entity.type
_entity.pdbx_description
1 polymer ?
#
loop_
_entity_poly.entity_id
_entity_poly.type
_entity_poly.pdbx_seq_one_letter_code
_entity_poly.pdbx_strand_id
1 'polypeptide(L)'
;MLFPSNELDYPYFPFRLRVDFVLVSRTDDLSRQYHRSAFEKALRAEGLIISYEVVHPFIFTLISCPFWRLCKEAEKESIYAPLKKVLTEPSLSSILISVPYSTFFVAPDSVNYVSVPFQMCHGHLFINFEDERKFFSSCQRSLLTYQILCDVDINQFIERDSSEGRRRSSLISEDPDLIRRKGLRFMLIENSYQDGFILHDPSEGDPQYKKLKEEALMDVKQFIVDLEDTRLSLSLIWSNWLKTQPLNMIRNYFGESIGFYFAWQGTFCTLLWPAAIVGIAVFAFGLTKSIRNSPELWKECFLLNSTGETHIVPCSTTNHLTQFFSALSKWSLNAFDTELTAFFAVFMSIWGSIFLTVWLRNSAVLTSEWDCETLRETESDRAEFVGTATETDGVTGETSIVYPHSIRWIKIFISFLIVLFSMGIAICSVIAVILYKCFAVQALQCDKDFNWSCSLAINFLPSLLNTGSTMILGMIYSNMVYRLTEWENHRTQTEYQNALIIKLFAFQFVNNYTSLFYIAFIRPEDNGFQRNGLFGLGDDYRDVCVEGTCGSLLALQLMVHLIVKPFPKWSKDIVIP
;
A
#
# COMPACT_ATOMS: atom_id res chain seq x y z
N MET A 1 1.09 -20.64 26.63
CA MET A 1 2.15 -20.42 25.62
C MET A 1 1.62 -21.02 24.34
N LEU A 2 1.53 -20.25 23.26
CA LEU A 2 1.23 -20.80 21.94
C LEU A 2 2.35 -21.77 21.58
N PHE A 3 2.03 -23.01 21.23
CA PHE A 3 2.98 -23.86 20.54
C PHE A 3 2.95 -23.42 19.07
N PRO A 4 4.01 -22.81 18.53
CA PRO A 4 4.08 -22.42 17.13
C PRO A 4 4.47 -23.65 16.30
N SER A 5 3.76 -24.76 16.47
CA SER A 5 3.79 -25.84 15.50
C SER A 5 2.79 -25.47 14.42
N ASN A 6 3.30 -25.14 13.24
CA ASN A 6 2.50 -24.97 12.02
C ASN A 6 1.88 -26.28 11.55
N GLU A 7 1.75 -27.28 12.41
CA GLU A 7 1.27 -28.60 12.04
C GLU A 7 0.45 -29.24 13.16
N LEU A 8 -0.60 -29.94 12.76
CA LEU A 8 -1.54 -30.66 13.58
C LEU A 8 -1.37 -32.16 13.40
N ASP A 9 -1.45 -32.91 14.50
CA ASP A 9 -1.46 -34.36 14.43
C ASP A 9 -2.78 -34.85 13.79
N TYR A 10 -2.71 -35.67 12.74
CA TYR A 10 -3.89 -36.27 12.13
C TYR A 10 -4.52 -37.32 13.07
N PRO A 11 -5.85 -37.32 13.26
CA PRO A 11 -6.48 -38.22 14.23
C PRO A 11 -6.44 -39.72 13.87
N TYR A 12 -6.08 -40.08 12.63
CA TYR A 12 -6.15 -41.48 12.16
C TYR A 12 -4.81 -42.05 11.64
N PHE A 13 -3.75 -41.25 11.52
CA PHE A 13 -2.43 -41.66 11.04
C PHE A 13 -1.34 -40.78 11.67
N PRO A 14 -0.09 -41.25 11.80
CA PRO A 14 1.03 -40.48 12.37
C PRO A 14 1.61 -39.47 11.36
N PHE A 15 0.74 -38.71 10.68
CA PHE A 15 1.15 -37.63 9.78
C PHE A 15 0.77 -36.30 10.41
N ARG A 16 1.72 -35.37 10.44
CA ARG A 16 1.50 -33.98 10.80
C ARG A 16 1.07 -33.20 9.57
N LEU A 17 -0.09 -32.55 9.67
CA LEU A 17 -0.69 -31.76 8.61
C LEU A 17 -0.48 -30.28 8.91
N ARG A 18 -0.01 -29.56 7.90
CA ARG A 18 0.23 -28.12 8.00
C ARG A 18 -1.05 -27.35 8.38
N VAL A 19 -0.93 -26.42 9.33
CA VAL A 19 -1.95 -25.43 9.66
C VAL A 19 -1.97 -24.39 8.54
N ASP A 20 -3.10 -24.31 7.85
CA ASP A 20 -3.28 -23.42 6.70
C ASP A 20 -3.95 -22.09 7.12
N PHE A 21 -4.77 -22.11 8.17
CA PHE A 21 -5.48 -20.93 8.71
C PHE A 21 -5.73 -21.04 10.23
N VAL A 22 -5.76 -19.91 10.93
CA VAL A 22 -6.03 -19.83 12.37
C VAL A 22 -7.17 -18.87 12.64
N LEU A 23 -8.15 -19.30 13.42
CA LEU A 23 -9.24 -18.46 13.91
C LEU A 23 -9.12 -18.23 15.41
N VAL A 24 -9.33 -16.98 15.84
CA VAL A 24 -9.28 -16.60 17.26
C VAL A 24 -10.68 -16.37 17.78
N SER A 25 -11.01 -17.01 18.90
CA SER A 25 -12.25 -16.75 19.63
C SER A 25 -12.00 -16.62 21.13
N ARG A 26 -12.94 -16.02 21.86
CA ARG A 26 -12.89 -15.96 23.32
C ARG A 26 -13.67 -17.10 23.97
N THR A 27 -13.21 -17.48 25.16
CA THR A 27 -13.91 -18.46 26.02
C THR A 27 -15.24 -17.93 26.54
N ASP A 28 -15.38 -16.61 26.71
CA ASP A 28 -16.47 -16.00 27.47
C ASP A 28 -17.76 -15.80 26.64
N ASP A 29 -17.67 -15.88 25.31
CA ASP A 29 -18.77 -15.60 24.38
C ASP A 29 -19.68 -16.82 24.14
N LEU A 30 -20.41 -17.23 25.19
CA LEU A 30 -21.34 -18.37 25.15
C LEU A 30 -22.51 -18.15 24.17
N SER A 31 -22.99 -16.92 24.02
CA SER A 31 -24.12 -16.58 23.14
C SER A 31 -23.82 -16.85 21.65
N ARG A 32 -22.56 -16.68 21.25
CA ARG A 32 -22.09 -16.86 19.86
C ARG A 32 -21.48 -18.24 19.60
N GLN A 33 -21.46 -19.11 20.60
CA GLN A 33 -20.97 -20.48 20.47
C GLN A 33 -21.82 -21.31 19.48
N TYR A 34 -23.10 -20.99 19.35
CA TYR A 34 -24.00 -21.67 18.42
C TYR A 34 -23.61 -21.46 16.95
N HIS A 35 -23.32 -20.22 16.54
CA HIS A 35 -22.86 -19.95 15.17
C HIS A 35 -21.50 -20.58 14.89
N ARG A 36 -20.59 -20.57 15.87
CA ARG A 36 -19.28 -21.23 15.76
C ARG A 36 -19.42 -22.74 15.56
N SER A 37 -20.25 -23.40 16.36
CA SER A 37 -20.43 -24.84 16.26
C SER A 37 -21.10 -25.25 14.93
N ALA A 38 -22.05 -24.47 14.43
CA ALA A 38 -22.63 -24.67 13.11
C ALA A 38 -21.60 -24.52 11.98
N PHE A 39 -20.76 -23.48 12.05
CA PHE A 39 -19.68 -23.27 11.09
C PHE A 39 -18.67 -24.43 11.11
N GLU A 40 -18.22 -24.86 12.29
CA GLU A 40 -17.28 -25.97 12.44
C GLU A 40 -17.88 -27.31 11.97
N LYS A 41 -19.18 -27.55 12.15
CA LYS A 41 -19.87 -28.71 11.56
C LYS A 41 -19.84 -28.64 10.03
N ALA A 42 -20.07 -27.46 9.45
CA ALA A 42 -20.01 -27.25 8.01
C ALA A 42 -18.59 -27.47 7.46
N LEU A 43 -17.56 -26.96 8.14
CA LEU A 43 -16.16 -27.19 7.78
C LEU A 43 -15.78 -28.69 7.80
N ARG A 44 -16.22 -29.41 8.83
CA ARG A 44 -16.00 -30.87 8.90
C ARG A 44 -16.73 -31.63 7.80
N ALA A 45 -17.91 -31.17 7.39
CA ALA A 45 -18.66 -31.76 6.28
C ALA A 45 -17.95 -31.58 4.93
N GLU A 46 -17.23 -30.46 4.74
CA GLU A 46 -16.33 -30.24 3.59
C GLU A 46 -15.02 -31.06 3.66
N GLY A 47 -14.73 -31.71 4.78
CA GLY A 47 -13.54 -32.52 5.00
C GLY A 47 -12.33 -31.77 5.58
N LEU A 48 -12.52 -30.55 6.08
CA LEU A 48 -11.47 -29.80 6.79
C LEU A 48 -11.22 -30.39 8.17
N ILE A 49 -9.96 -30.32 8.60
CA ILE A 49 -9.50 -30.85 9.88
C ILE A 49 -9.33 -29.68 10.82
N ILE A 50 -9.96 -29.79 11.99
CA ILE A 50 -10.03 -28.72 12.99
C ILE A 50 -9.41 -29.22 14.26
N SER A 51 -8.55 -28.39 14.86
CA SER A 51 -7.94 -28.62 16.16
C SER A 51 -7.94 -27.35 16.98
N TYR A 52 -7.80 -27.48 18.30
CA TYR A 52 -7.96 -26.36 19.22
C TYR A 52 -6.76 -26.24 20.14
N GLU A 53 -6.25 -25.03 20.28
CA GLU A 53 -5.29 -24.66 21.31
C GLU A 53 -5.91 -23.59 22.23
N VAL A 54 -5.98 -23.89 23.52
CA VAL A 54 -6.58 -22.99 24.51
C VAL A 54 -5.47 -22.25 25.25
N VAL A 55 -5.45 -20.92 25.11
CA VAL A 55 -4.57 -20.02 25.87
C VAL A 55 -5.47 -18.96 26.50
N HIS A 56 -5.93 -19.22 27.73
CA HIS A 56 -6.92 -18.37 28.40
C HIS A 56 -6.53 -16.88 28.36
N PRO A 57 -7.45 -15.97 27.93
CA PRO A 57 -8.89 -16.17 27.64
C PRO A 57 -9.24 -16.53 26.18
N PHE A 58 -8.25 -16.85 25.34
CA PHE A 58 -8.43 -17.10 23.91
C PHE A 58 -8.40 -18.59 23.57
N ILE A 59 -9.19 -18.95 22.56
CA ILE A 59 -9.19 -20.27 21.91
C ILE A 59 -8.74 -20.06 20.47
N PHE A 60 -7.63 -20.67 20.11
CA PHE A 60 -7.10 -20.72 18.75
C PHE A 60 -7.62 -21.98 18.08
N THR A 61 -8.40 -21.78 17.02
CA THR A 61 -8.92 -22.87 16.19
C THR A 61 -8.00 -23.00 14.98
N LEU A 62 -7.23 -24.08 14.96
CA LEU A 62 -6.26 -24.39 13.91
C LEU A 62 -6.97 -25.20 12.83
N ILE A 63 -6.91 -24.73 11.59
CA ILE A 63 -7.58 -25.33 10.43
C ILE A 63 -6.52 -25.86 9.47
N SER A 64 -6.69 -27.10 9.05
CA SER A 64 -5.85 -27.74 8.05
C SER A 64 -6.70 -28.34 6.93
N CYS A 65 -6.31 -28.10 5.68
CA CYS A 65 -7.01 -28.58 4.50
C CYS A 65 -6.28 -29.80 3.91
N PRO A 66 -6.97 -30.92 3.69
CA PRO A 66 -6.36 -32.08 3.06
C PRO A 66 -6.09 -31.82 1.57
N PHE A 67 -5.05 -32.47 1.03
CA PHE A 67 -4.57 -32.24 -0.33
C PHE A 67 -5.66 -32.42 -1.42
N TRP A 68 -6.51 -33.44 -1.28
CA TRP A 68 -7.59 -33.69 -2.25
C TRP A 68 -8.62 -32.55 -2.29
N ARG A 69 -8.93 -31.91 -1.15
CA ARG A 69 -9.89 -30.80 -1.09
C ARG A 69 -9.30 -29.53 -1.69
N LEU A 70 -7.99 -29.29 -1.45
CA LEU A 70 -7.23 -28.24 -2.12
C LEU A 70 -7.21 -28.43 -3.64
N CYS A 71 -6.96 -29.66 -4.13
CA CYS A 71 -6.99 -29.95 -5.57
C CYS A 71 -8.36 -29.66 -6.19
N LYS A 72 -9.44 -30.05 -5.51
CA LYS A 72 -10.81 -29.79 -5.97
C LYS A 72 -11.10 -28.28 -6.08
N GLU A 73 -10.63 -27.50 -5.10
CA GLU A 73 -10.80 -26.05 -5.14
C GLU A 73 -9.91 -25.40 -6.20
N ALA A 74 -8.65 -25.84 -6.33
CA ALA A 74 -7.74 -25.37 -7.36
C ALA A 74 -8.28 -25.61 -8.79
N GLU A 75 -8.96 -26.74 -9.02
CA GLU A 75 -9.63 -27.04 -10.30
C GLU A 75 -10.86 -26.14 -10.52
N LYS A 76 -11.66 -25.89 -9.47
CA LYS A 76 -12.80 -24.95 -9.52
C LYS A 76 -12.34 -23.54 -9.87
N GLU A 77 -11.22 -23.11 -9.28
CA GLU A 77 -10.58 -21.81 -9.51
C GLU A 77 -9.73 -21.77 -10.79
N SER A 78 -9.55 -22.92 -11.47
CA SER A 78 -8.72 -23.05 -12.68
C SER A 78 -7.30 -22.51 -12.51
N ILE A 79 -6.67 -22.80 -11.37
CA ILE A 79 -5.28 -22.42 -11.07
C ILE A 79 -4.34 -23.06 -12.09
N TYR A 80 -3.36 -22.31 -12.58
CA TYR A 80 -2.37 -22.82 -13.52
C TYR A 80 -1.23 -23.53 -12.78
N ALA A 81 -0.81 -24.66 -13.32
CA ALA A 81 0.29 -25.44 -12.77
C ALA A 81 1.28 -25.87 -13.88
N PRO A 82 2.59 -25.95 -13.56
CA PRO A 82 3.64 -26.28 -14.53
C PRO A 82 3.68 -27.76 -14.92
N LEU A 83 3.95 -28.05 -16.19
CA LEU A 83 4.07 -29.41 -16.73
C LEU A 83 5.48 -30.02 -16.59
N LYS A 84 5.59 -31.32 -16.29
CA LYS A 84 6.87 -32.05 -16.11
C LYS A 84 7.81 -32.06 -17.32
N LYS A 85 7.31 -31.92 -18.56
CA LYS A 85 8.03 -32.30 -19.79
C LYS A 85 8.40 -31.15 -20.74
N VAL A 86 8.11 -29.90 -20.39
CA VAL A 86 8.38 -28.75 -21.28
C VAL A 86 9.26 -27.74 -20.56
N LEU A 87 10.54 -28.10 -20.38
CA LEU A 87 11.57 -27.14 -20.00
C LEU A 87 12.10 -26.52 -21.29
N THR A 88 11.72 -25.27 -21.56
CA THR A 88 12.33 -24.50 -22.63
C THR A 88 13.67 -23.98 -22.14
N GLU A 89 14.77 -24.36 -22.80
CA GLU A 89 16.05 -23.69 -22.59
C GLU A 89 15.86 -22.18 -22.86
N PRO A 90 16.41 -21.29 -22.00
CA PRO A 90 16.36 -19.87 -22.28
C PRO A 90 17.11 -19.62 -23.57
N SER A 91 16.41 -19.15 -24.61
CA SER A 91 17.05 -18.76 -25.85
C SER A 91 18.02 -17.61 -25.53
N LEU A 92 19.32 -17.90 -25.60
CA LEU A 92 20.40 -16.92 -25.54
C LEU A 92 20.22 -15.96 -26.73
N SER A 93 19.51 -14.85 -26.49
CA SER A 93 19.38 -13.80 -27.49
C SER A 93 20.74 -13.11 -27.64
N SER A 94 21.47 -13.56 -28.66
CA SER A 94 22.74 -13.03 -29.11
C SER A 94 22.52 -11.71 -29.86
N ILE A 95 22.21 -10.63 -29.14
CA ILE A 95 22.29 -9.27 -29.71
C ILE A 95 22.92 -8.33 -28.68
N LEU A 96 24.14 -7.89 -28.98
CA LEU A 96 24.98 -6.98 -28.19
C LEU A 96 24.46 -5.52 -28.14
N ILE A 97 23.24 -5.28 -28.62
CA ILE A 97 22.62 -3.96 -28.74
C ILE A 97 21.14 -4.17 -28.36
N SER A 98 20.69 -3.50 -27.30
CA SER A 98 19.42 -3.71 -26.61
C SER A 98 19.35 -4.98 -25.75
N VAL A 99 20.09 -4.99 -24.64
CA VAL A 99 19.61 -5.71 -23.44
C VAL A 99 18.34 -4.96 -23.01
N PRO A 100 17.13 -5.51 -23.21
CA PRO A 100 15.94 -4.80 -22.77
C PRO A 100 16.02 -4.70 -21.24
N TYR A 101 15.66 -3.54 -20.67
CA TYR A 101 15.61 -3.35 -19.21
C TYR A 101 14.88 -4.47 -18.46
N SER A 102 14.02 -5.24 -19.14
CA SER A 102 13.34 -6.43 -18.61
C SER A 102 14.28 -7.54 -18.13
N THR A 103 15.48 -7.72 -18.70
CA THR A 103 16.41 -8.77 -18.24
C THR A 103 17.08 -8.46 -16.92
N PHE A 104 17.06 -7.20 -16.45
CA PHE A 104 17.51 -6.86 -15.09
C PHE A 104 16.54 -7.35 -14.00
N PHE A 105 15.29 -7.67 -14.37
CA PHE A 105 14.26 -8.14 -13.45
C PHE A 105 14.04 -9.66 -13.50
N VAL A 106 14.60 -10.35 -14.48
CA VAL A 106 14.55 -11.80 -14.56
C VAL A 106 15.57 -12.35 -13.57
N ALA A 107 15.09 -13.02 -12.52
CA ALA A 107 15.97 -13.75 -11.62
C ALA A 107 16.76 -14.78 -12.42
N PRO A 108 18.09 -14.91 -12.23
CA PRO A 108 18.93 -15.79 -13.04
C PRO A 108 18.56 -17.29 -12.96
N ASP A 109 17.68 -17.67 -12.03
CA ASP A 109 17.33 -19.06 -11.74
C ASP A 109 15.88 -19.45 -12.14
N SER A 110 15.13 -18.60 -12.85
CA SER A 110 13.77 -19.00 -13.30
C SER A 110 13.85 -19.96 -14.49
N VAL A 111 13.45 -21.22 -14.25
CA VAL A 111 13.29 -22.21 -15.32
C VAL A 111 11.93 -21.97 -15.98
N ASN A 112 11.93 -21.64 -17.27
CA ASN A 112 10.69 -21.46 -18.03
C ASN A 112 9.95 -22.79 -18.18
N TYR A 113 8.77 -22.86 -17.60
CA TYR A 113 7.83 -23.97 -17.74
C TYR A 113 6.62 -23.54 -18.57
N VAL A 114 6.00 -24.49 -19.26
CA VAL A 114 4.66 -24.30 -19.81
C VAL A 114 3.65 -24.67 -18.72
N SER A 115 2.78 -23.72 -18.40
CA SER A 115 1.69 -23.81 -17.46
C SER A 115 0.37 -24.12 -18.20
N VAL A 116 -0.50 -24.90 -17.55
CA VAL A 116 -1.86 -25.19 -18.03
C VAL A 116 -2.82 -25.18 -16.84
N PRO A 117 -4.13 -24.93 -17.06
CA PRO A 117 -5.11 -25.01 -15.98
C PRO A 117 -5.09 -26.40 -15.34
N PHE A 118 -5.05 -26.42 -14.02
CA PHE A 118 -4.94 -27.61 -13.22
C PHE A 118 -6.23 -28.44 -13.29
N GLN A 119 -6.06 -29.74 -13.53
CA GLN A 119 -7.13 -30.72 -13.50
C GLN A 119 -6.69 -31.91 -12.65
N MET A 120 -7.50 -32.27 -11.65
CA MET A 120 -7.13 -33.33 -10.72
C MET A 120 -6.95 -34.69 -11.42
N CYS A 121 -7.75 -34.97 -12.45
CA CYS A 121 -7.66 -36.21 -13.22
C CYS A 121 -6.33 -36.38 -13.97
N HIS A 122 -5.70 -35.28 -14.36
CA HIS A 122 -4.42 -35.25 -15.08
C HIS A 122 -3.22 -34.90 -14.19
N GLY A 123 -3.37 -35.04 -12.86
CA GLY A 123 -2.35 -34.68 -11.85
C GLY A 123 -0.92 -35.13 -12.16
N HIS A 124 -0.75 -36.35 -12.70
CA HIS A 124 0.55 -36.94 -13.03
C HIS A 124 1.40 -36.14 -14.04
N LEU A 125 0.77 -35.26 -14.83
CA LEU A 125 1.45 -34.40 -15.81
C LEU A 125 2.17 -33.21 -15.16
N PHE A 126 1.76 -32.80 -13.95
CA PHE A 126 2.26 -31.61 -13.28
C PHE A 126 3.50 -31.88 -12.43
N ILE A 127 4.40 -30.89 -12.35
CA ILE A 127 5.62 -30.99 -11.55
C ILE A 127 5.28 -31.17 -10.08
N ASN A 128 6.00 -32.06 -9.39
CA ASN A 128 5.86 -32.31 -7.95
C ASN A 128 4.46 -32.71 -7.46
N PHE A 129 3.55 -33.16 -8.34
CA PHE A 129 2.22 -33.62 -7.92
C PHE A 129 2.24 -34.82 -6.96
N GLU A 130 3.31 -35.64 -7.04
CA GLU A 130 3.50 -36.79 -6.13
C GLU A 130 3.86 -36.36 -4.70
N ASP A 131 4.35 -35.12 -4.51
CA ASP A 131 4.67 -34.57 -3.20
C ASP A 131 3.61 -33.52 -2.81
N GLU A 132 2.65 -33.95 -2.00
CA GLU A 132 1.54 -33.12 -1.51
C GLU A 132 2.01 -31.84 -0.80
N ARG A 133 3.24 -31.81 -0.28
CA ARG A 133 3.78 -30.67 0.47
C ARG A 133 4.39 -29.62 -0.43
N LYS A 134 4.96 -30.02 -1.56
CA LYS A 134 5.69 -29.12 -2.48
C LYS A 134 4.84 -28.67 -3.65
N PHE A 135 3.75 -29.36 -3.97
CA PHE A 135 2.91 -29.02 -5.11
C PHE A 135 2.29 -27.62 -4.97
N PHE A 136 1.62 -27.34 -3.85
CA PHE A 136 1.08 -26.02 -3.55
C PHE A 136 2.05 -25.24 -2.67
N SER A 137 2.30 -23.97 -3.02
CA SER A 137 3.06 -23.08 -2.14
C SER A 137 2.32 -22.80 -0.83
N SER A 138 3.06 -22.38 0.19
CA SER A 138 2.51 -21.88 1.46
C SER A 138 1.35 -20.90 1.26
N CYS A 139 1.56 -19.92 0.36
CA CYS A 139 0.57 -18.90 0.04
C CYS A 139 -0.65 -19.48 -0.67
N GLN A 140 -0.46 -20.34 -1.67
CA GLN A 140 -1.56 -20.97 -2.43
C GLN A 140 -2.45 -21.84 -1.54
N ARG A 141 -1.87 -22.61 -0.62
CA ARG A 141 -2.64 -23.41 0.35
C ARG A 141 -3.53 -22.54 1.22
N SER A 142 -2.99 -21.44 1.75
CA SER A 142 -3.75 -20.51 2.57
C SER A 142 -4.81 -19.75 1.77
N LEU A 143 -4.54 -19.39 0.52
CA LEU A 143 -5.51 -18.76 -0.39
C LEU A 143 -6.70 -19.69 -0.66
N LEU A 144 -6.43 -20.92 -1.10
CA LEU A 144 -7.45 -21.94 -1.36
C LEU A 144 -8.26 -22.25 -0.11
N THR A 145 -7.59 -22.41 1.03
CA THR A 145 -8.27 -22.63 2.32
C THR A 145 -9.16 -21.45 2.66
N TYR A 146 -8.68 -20.21 2.50
CA TYR A 146 -9.46 -19.01 2.75
C TYR A 146 -10.70 -18.90 1.83
N GLN A 147 -10.56 -19.26 0.55
CA GLN A 147 -11.69 -19.32 -0.39
C GLN A 147 -12.73 -20.34 0.06
N ILE A 148 -12.32 -21.56 0.41
CA ILE A 148 -13.23 -22.58 0.96
C ILE A 148 -13.94 -22.03 2.21
N LEU A 149 -13.21 -21.41 3.13
CA LEU A 149 -13.78 -20.84 4.34
C LEU A 149 -14.80 -19.73 4.03
N CYS A 150 -14.63 -18.95 2.96
CA CYS A 150 -15.58 -17.93 2.53
C CYS A 150 -16.82 -18.50 1.81
N ASP A 151 -16.68 -19.61 1.11
CA ASP A 151 -17.74 -20.19 0.29
C ASP A 151 -18.68 -21.15 1.05
N VAL A 152 -18.26 -21.63 2.23
CA VAL A 152 -19.05 -22.58 3.03
C VAL A 152 -20.40 -22.00 3.45
N ASP A 153 -21.47 -22.73 3.15
CA ASP A 153 -22.83 -22.38 3.56
C ASP A 153 -23.18 -22.97 4.94
N ILE A 154 -23.50 -22.09 5.89
CA ILE A 154 -23.79 -22.45 7.28
C ILE A 154 -25.29 -22.71 7.49
N ASN A 155 -26.14 -22.25 6.57
CA ASN A 155 -27.60 -22.27 6.75
C ASN A 155 -28.16 -23.67 6.96
N GLN A 156 -27.66 -24.65 6.20
CA GLN A 156 -28.13 -26.03 6.28
C GLN A 156 -27.98 -26.63 7.68
N PHE A 157 -26.95 -26.21 8.43
CA PHE A 157 -26.67 -26.72 9.77
C PHE A 157 -27.43 -25.96 10.86
N ILE A 158 -27.64 -24.66 10.67
CA ILE A 158 -28.46 -23.84 11.56
C ILE A 158 -29.92 -24.32 11.54
N GLU A 159 -30.48 -24.55 10.35
CA GLU A 159 -31.86 -25.00 10.20
C GLU A 159 -32.09 -26.38 10.83
N ARG A 160 -31.16 -27.32 10.64
CA ARG A 160 -31.23 -28.66 11.24
C ARG A 160 -31.24 -28.62 12.77
N ASP A 161 -30.34 -27.89 13.39
CA ASP A 161 -30.29 -27.77 14.86
C ASP A 161 -31.53 -27.04 15.41
N SER A 162 -32.13 -26.10 14.66
CA SER A 162 -33.37 -25.43 15.06
C SER A 162 -34.62 -26.33 14.96
N SER A 163 -34.63 -27.28 14.03
CA SER A 163 -35.74 -28.21 13.78
C SER A 163 -35.90 -29.28 14.86
N GLU A 164 -34.86 -29.58 15.64
CA GLU A 164 -34.98 -30.40 16.87
C GLU A 164 -35.60 -29.62 18.04
N GLY A 165 -35.64 -28.27 17.97
CA GLY A 165 -36.10 -27.39 19.05
C GLY A 165 -37.52 -26.81 18.89
N ARG A 166 -38.07 -26.62 17.69
CA ARG A 166 -39.42 -26.03 17.50
C ARG A 166 -40.09 -26.42 16.18
N ARG A 167 -41.15 -27.23 16.27
CA ARG A 167 -42.25 -27.24 15.28
C ARG A 167 -43.06 -25.94 15.40
N ARG A 168 -42.70 -24.91 14.64
CA ARG A 168 -43.44 -23.69 14.23
C ARG A 168 -42.35 -22.68 13.81
N SER A 169 -42.19 -22.25 12.57
CA SER A 169 -43.20 -21.73 11.64
C SER A 169 -42.75 -21.90 10.19
N SER A 170 -43.54 -22.64 9.41
CA SER A 170 -43.50 -22.62 7.95
C SER A 170 -44.27 -21.39 7.45
N LEU A 171 -43.59 -20.27 7.30
CA LEU A 171 -43.94 -19.22 6.34
C LEU A 171 -42.62 -18.71 5.78
N ILE A 172 -42.40 -19.01 4.51
CA ILE A 172 -41.30 -18.55 3.69
C ILE A 172 -41.44 -17.02 3.60
N SER A 173 -40.65 -16.29 4.39
CA SER A 173 -40.25 -14.94 3.99
C SER A 173 -38.88 -15.06 3.33
N GLU A 174 -38.75 -14.41 2.18
CA GLU A 174 -37.51 -14.14 1.47
C GLU A 174 -36.63 -13.25 2.34
N ASP A 175 -36.09 -13.79 3.44
CA ASP A 175 -35.28 -13.02 4.37
C ASP A 175 -33.88 -12.81 3.77
N PRO A 176 -33.46 -11.57 3.49
CA PRO A 176 -32.11 -11.27 2.99
C PRO A 176 -31.01 -11.68 3.97
N ASP A 177 -31.36 -11.97 5.23
CA ASP A 177 -30.46 -12.46 6.26
C ASP A 177 -30.05 -13.94 6.09
N LEU A 178 -30.75 -14.75 5.29
CA LEU A 178 -30.32 -16.13 5.00
C LEU A 178 -29.07 -16.15 4.11
N ILE A 179 -29.02 -15.32 3.07
CA ILE A 179 -27.85 -15.28 2.17
C ILE A 179 -26.63 -14.67 2.89
N ARG A 180 -26.84 -13.84 3.92
CA ARG A 180 -25.77 -13.27 4.75
C ARG A 180 -25.02 -14.28 5.59
N ARG A 181 -25.60 -15.43 5.96
CA ARG A 181 -24.99 -16.44 6.83
C ARG A 181 -24.00 -17.36 6.09
N LYS A 182 -23.27 -16.82 5.11
CA LYS A 182 -22.30 -17.58 4.33
C LYS A 182 -20.87 -17.24 4.75
N GLY A 183 -20.11 -18.30 5.03
CA GLY A 183 -18.67 -18.26 5.17
C GLY A 183 -18.09 -17.55 6.39
N LEU A 184 -16.77 -17.54 6.40
CA LEU A 184 -15.92 -16.93 7.42
C LEU A 184 -16.16 -15.42 7.57
N ARG A 185 -16.41 -14.74 6.44
CA ARG A 185 -16.66 -13.31 6.36
C ARG A 185 -17.82 -12.86 7.27
N PHE A 186 -18.93 -13.59 7.25
CA PHE A 186 -20.06 -13.36 8.15
C PHE A 186 -19.69 -13.58 9.61
N MET A 187 -18.94 -14.65 9.89
CA MET A 187 -18.53 -15.00 11.26
C MET A 187 -17.65 -13.94 11.92
N LEU A 188 -16.82 -13.24 11.13
CA LEU A 188 -16.00 -12.12 11.60
C LEU A 188 -16.86 -10.87 11.87
N ILE A 189 -17.82 -10.54 11.00
CA ILE A 189 -18.72 -9.40 11.20
C ILE A 189 -19.60 -9.56 12.44
N GLU A 190 -20.16 -10.76 12.62
CA GLU A 190 -20.99 -11.08 13.79
C GLU A 190 -20.13 -11.18 15.08
N ASN A 191 -18.80 -11.01 14.96
CA ASN A 191 -17.83 -11.14 16.04
C ASN A 191 -17.96 -12.51 16.76
N SER A 192 -18.27 -13.56 16.00
CA SER A 192 -18.24 -14.94 16.47
C SER A 192 -16.80 -15.44 16.55
N TYR A 193 -15.96 -15.05 15.58
CA TYR A 193 -14.51 -15.03 15.70
C TYR A 193 -14.04 -13.58 15.79
N GLN A 194 -13.02 -13.32 16.60
CA GLN A 194 -12.45 -11.97 16.75
C GLN A 194 -11.52 -11.63 15.60
N ASP A 195 -10.75 -12.61 15.17
CA ASP A 195 -9.75 -12.44 14.12
C ASP A 195 -9.49 -13.77 13.43
N GLY A 196 -8.93 -13.71 12.23
CA GLY A 196 -8.50 -14.85 11.43
C GLY A 196 -7.24 -14.51 10.65
N PHE A 197 -6.18 -15.29 10.84
CA PHE A 197 -4.89 -15.02 10.21
C PHE A 197 -4.17 -16.29 9.77
N ILE A 198 -3.18 -16.11 8.91
CA ILE A 198 -2.31 -17.16 8.38
C ILE A 198 -1.01 -17.18 9.20
N LEU A 199 -0.46 -18.37 9.45
CA LEU A 199 0.83 -18.51 10.13
C LEU A 199 1.99 -18.38 9.14
N HIS A 200 3.03 -17.67 9.56
CA HIS A 200 4.30 -17.64 8.83
C HIS A 200 5.03 -18.97 8.94
N ASP A 201 5.78 -19.33 7.90
CA ASP A 201 6.65 -20.50 7.93
C ASP A 201 7.66 -20.38 9.09
N PRO A 202 7.94 -21.49 9.79
CA PRO A 202 8.77 -21.45 10.98
C PRO A 202 10.22 -21.16 10.58
N SER A 203 10.88 -20.26 11.30
CA SER A 203 12.24 -19.83 10.94
C SER A 203 13.26 -20.00 12.06
N GLU A 204 14.49 -20.39 11.70
CA GLU A 204 15.63 -20.44 12.63
C GLU A 204 16.00 -19.07 13.21
N GLY A 205 15.57 -17.99 12.55
CA GLY A 205 15.74 -16.63 13.06
C GLY A 205 14.94 -16.34 14.33
N ASP A 206 13.84 -17.05 14.58
CA ASP A 206 12.95 -16.79 15.69
C ASP A 206 13.47 -17.45 16.99
N PRO A 207 13.64 -16.70 18.10
CA PRO A 207 14.18 -17.24 19.34
C PRO A 207 13.27 -18.30 19.98
N GLN A 208 11.96 -18.22 19.71
CA GLN A 208 11.00 -19.24 20.16
C GLN A 208 11.16 -20.55 19.40
N TYR A 209 11.42 -20.49 18.09
CA TYR A 209 11.66 -21.66 17.27
C TYR A 209 12.92 -22.42 17.71
N LYS A 210 14.00 -21.71 18.08
CA LYS A 210 15.21 -22.35 18.62
C LYS A 210 14.92 -23.16 19.90
N LYS A 211 14.17 -22.59 20.84
CA LYS A 211 13.76 -23.28 22.08
C LYS A 211 12.93 -24.53 21.79
N LEU A 212 12.00 -24.44 20.84
CA LEU A 212 11.16 -25.58 20.45
C LEU A 212 11.94 -26.66 19.73
N LYS A 213 12.88 -26.27 18.85
CA LYS A 213 13.78 -27.19 18.18
C LYS A 213 14.65 -27.92 19.21
N GLU A 214 15.07 -27.27 20.28
CA GLU A 214 15.83 -27.90 21.37
C GLU A 214 14.96 -28.89 22.19
N GLU A 215 13.73 -28.50 22.52
CA GLU A 215 12.76 -29.28 23.30
C GLU A 215 12.08 -30.42 22.52
N ALA A 216 12.14 -30.39 21.18
CA ALA A 216 11.50 -31.39 20.32
C ALA A 216 12.14 -32.80 20.43
N LEU A 217 11.29 -33.82 20.34
CA LEU A 217 11.66 -35.23 20.18
C LEU A 217 12.51 -35.45 18.93
N MET A 218 13.39 -36.47 18.92
CA MET A 218 14.35 -36.72 17.83
C MET A 218 13.69 -36.91 16.46
N ASP A 219 12.55 -37.59 16.38
CA ASP A 219 11.80 -37.77 15.12
C ASP A 219 11.25 -36.43 14.59
N VAL A 220 10.85 -35.54 15.50
CA VAL A 220 10.38 -34.18 15.18
C VAL A 220 11.55 -33.30 14.75
N LYS A 221 12.73 -33.47 15.32
CA LYS A 221 13.95 -32.74 14.89
C LYS A 221 14.35 -33.09 13.47
N GLN A 222 14.33 -34.39 13.11
CA GLN A 222 14.65 -34.82 11.75
C GLN A 222 13.63 -34.28 10.75
N PHE A 223 12.34 -34.34 11.11
CA PHE A 223 11.25 -33.76 10.33
C PHE A 223 11.38 -32.23 10.12
N ILE A 224 11.75 -31.50 11.17
CA ILE A 224 11.97 -30.05 11.12
C ILE A 224 13.16 -29.68 10.21
N VAL A 225 14.19 -30.53 10.13
CA VAL A 225 15.37 -30.31 9.28
C VAL A 225 15.05 -30.51 7.79
N ASP A 226 14.06 -31.34 7.47
CA ASP A 226 13.62 -31.56 6.07
C ASP A 226 12.77 -30.40 5.51
N LEU A 227 12.26 -29.51 6.38
CA LEU A 227 11.56 -28.29 5.97
C LEU A 227 12.57 -27.18 5.65
N GLU A 228 12.69 -26.85 4.37
CA GLU A 228 13.50 -25.71 3.92
C GLU A 228 12.92 -24.39 4.48
N ASP A 229 13.74 -23.62 5.20
CA ASP A 229 13.33 -22.33 5.79
C ASP A 229 13.22 -21.26 4.67
N THR A 230 12.01 -21.18 4.10
CA THR A 230 11.63 -20.23 3.05
C THR A 230 11.76 -18.78 3.50
N ARG A 231 11.50 -18.50 4.79
CA ARG A 231 11.52 -17.15 5.35
C ARG A 231 12.95 -16.65 5.58
N LEU A 232 13.83 -17.49 6.12
CA LEU A 232 15.24 -17.14 6.30
C LEU A 232 15.95 -16.98 4.96
N SER A 233 15.74 -17.91 4.02
CA SER A 233 16.32 -17.82 2.67
C SER A 233 15.87 -16.55 1.96
N LEU A 234 14.56 -16.21 2.01
CA LEU A 234 14.03 -14.96 1.47
C LEU A 234 14.67 -13.74 2.16
N SER A 235 14.75 -13.73 3.49
CA SER A 235 15.33 -12.62 4.26
C SER A 235 16.80 -12.38 3.90
N LEU A 236 17.62 -13.43 3.78
CA LEU A 236 19.04 -13.34 3.46
C LEU A 236 19.28 -12.83 2.03
N ILE A 237 18.47 -13.25 1.07
CA ILE A 237 18.60 -12.81 -0.33
C ILE A 237 18.08 -11.38 -0.48
N TRP A 238 16.92 -11.08 0.09
CA TRP A 238 16.22 -9.82 -0.10
C TRP A 238 16.82 -8.66 0.69
N SER A 239 17.42 -8.92 1.86
CA SER A 239 18.11 -7.89 2.65
C SER A 239 19.43 -7.42 2.03
N ASN A 240 19.95 -8.12 1.03
CA ASN A 240 21.21 -7.76 0.38
C ASN A 240 20.98 -6.70 -0.71
N TRP A 241 21.40 -5.46 -0.44
CA TRP A 241 21.17 -4.32 -1.33
C TRP A 241 21.94 -4.39 -2.66
N LEU A 242 22.94 -5.27 -2.77
CA LEU A 242 23.75 -5.45 -3.98
C LEU A 242 23.18 -6.52 -4.94
N LYS A 243 22.17 -7.28 -4.52
CA LYS A 243 21.53 -8.31 -5.34
C LYS A 243 20.22 -7.80 -5.95
N THR A 244 19.82 -8.41 -7.07
CA THR A 244 18.51 -8.19 -7.66
C THR A 244 17.40 -8.72 -6.75
N GLN A 245 16.23 -8.10 -6.83
CA GLN A 245 15.08 -8.49 -6.01
C GLN A 245 14.55 -9.87 -6.44
N PRO A 246 14.38 -10.84 -5.51
CA PRO A 246 13.87 -12.18 -5.85
C PRO A 246 12.33 -12.18 -5.96
N LEU A 247 11.79 -11.66 -7.06
CA LEU A 247 10.35 -11.49 -7.24
C LEU A 247 9.56 -12.79 -7.12
N ASN A 248 10.04 -13.89 -7.69
CA ASN A 248 9.36 -15.19 -7.65
C ASN A 248 9.28 -15.78 -6.23
N MET A 249 10.29 -15.56 -5.39
CA MET A 249 10.25 -15.98 -3.98
C MET A 249 9.29 -15.12 -3.16
N ILE A 250 9.27 -13.80 -3.40
CA ILE A 250 8.32 -12.87 -2.77
C ILE A 250 6.89 -13.28 -3.16
N ARG A 251 6.63 -13.57 -4.43
CA ARG A 251 5.34 -14.05 -4.93
C ARG A 251 4.91 -15.33 -4.23
N ASN A 252 5.78 -16.34 -4.20
CA ASN A 252 5.42 -17.65 -3.64
C ASN A 252 5.16 -17.60 -2.12
N TYR A 253 5.74 -16.62 -1.41
CA TYR A 253 5.57 -16.45 0.04
C TYR A 253 4.43 -15.50 0.41
N PHE A 254 4.32 -14.34 -0.25
CA PHE A 254 3.36 -13.28 0.08
C PHE A 254 2.16 -13.17 -0.87
N GLY A 255 2.22 -13.83 -2.02
CA GLY A 255 1.21 -13.75 -3.07
C GLY A 255 1.54 -12.73 -4.18
N GLU A 256 0.74 -12.77 -5.23
CA GLU A 256 0.93 -12.02 -6.48
C GLU A 256 0.80 -10.51 -6.28
N SER A 257 -0.18 -10.05 -5.48
CA SER A 257 -0.42 -8.63 -5.22
C SER A 257 0.79 -7.93 -4.59
N ILE A 258 1.42 -8.57 -3.59
CA ILE A 258 2.64 -8.05 -2.95
C ILE A 258 3.83 -8.17 -3.90
N GLY A 259 3.91 -9.24 -4.68
CA GLY A 259 4.88 -9.40 -5.76
C GLY A 259 4.84 -8.24 -6.76
N PHE A 260 3.66 -7.86 -7.26
CA PHE A 260 3.47 -6.75 -8.20
C PHE A 260 3.84 -5.40 -7.60
N TYR A 261 3.52 -5.15 -6.33
CA TYR A 261 3.92 -3.93 -5.63
C TYR A 261 5.45 -3.77 -5.63
N PHE A 262 6.17 -4.84 -5.29
CA PHE A 262 7.62 -4.81 -5.27
C PHE A 262 8.25 -4.77 -6.66
N ALA A 263 7.66 -5.45 -7.64
CA ALA A 263 8.08 -5.35 -9.04
C ALA A 263 7.94 -3.92 -9.59
N TRP A 264 6.84 -3.23 -9.26
CA TRP A 264 6.62 -1.82 -9.60
C TRP A 264 7.69 -0.94 -8.96
N GLN A 265 7.91 -1.11 -7.65
CA GLN A 265 8.90 -0.35 -6.91
C GLN A 265 10.31 -0.53 -7.47
N GLY A 266 10.72 -1.77 -7.78
CA GLY A 266 12.00 -2.07 -8.40
C GLY A 266 12.14 -1.45 -9.79
N THR A 267 11.10 -1.52 -10.62
CA THR A 267 11.07 -0.90 -11.95
C THR A 267 11.17 0.63 -11.86
N PHE A 268 10.50 1.22 -10.89
CA PHE A 268 10.58 2.67 -10.64
C PHE A 268 11.97 3.11 -10.20
N CYS A 269 12.56 2.44 -9.20
CA CYS A 269 13.89 2.78 -8.68
C CYS A 269 15.00 2.64 -9.72
N THR A 270 14.96 1.59 -10.54
CA THR A 270 15.96 1.35 -11.62
C THR A 270 15.88 2.40 -12.72
N LEU A 271 14.67 2.79 -13.16
CA LEU A 271 14.50 3.85 -14.15
C LEU A 271 14.76 5.25 -13.59
N LEU A 272 14.71 5.43 -12.26
CA LEU A 272 15.04 6.69 -11.62
C LEU A 272 16.56 7.00 -11.67
N TRP A 273 17.43 5.98 -11.73
CA TRP A 273 18.89 6.18 -11.76
C TRP A 273 19.37 7.06 -12.93
N PRO A 274 19.01 6.80 -14.20
CA PRO A 274 19.34 7.70 -15.31
C PRO A 274 18.85 9.13 -15.09
N ALA A 275 17.62 9.30 -14.59
CA ALA A 275 17.06 10.62 -14.32
C ALA A 275 17.80 11.36 -13.20
N ALA A 276 18.19 10.64 -12.14
CA ALA A 276 18.99 11.18 -11.04
C ALA A 276 20.39 11.60 -11.52
N ILE A 277 21.06 10.78 -12.34
CA ILE A 277 22.38 11.11 -12.89
C ILE A 277 22.32 12.38 -13.75
N VAL A 278 21.35 12.47 -14.65
CA VAL A 278 21.15 13.67 -15.49
C VAL A 278 20.80 14.88 -14.62
N GLY A 279 19.92 14.72 -13.63
CA GLY A 279 19.56 15.80 -12.70
C GLY A 279 20.75 16.32 -11.89
N ILE A 280 21.59 15.42 -11.36
CA ILE A 280 22.83 15.78 -10.65
C ILE A 280 23.80 16.51 -11.59
N ALA A 281 23.95 16.06 -12.85
CA ALA A 281 24.82 16.71 -13.81
C ALA A 281 24.35 18.13 -14.16
N VAL A 282 23.05 18.34 -14.37
CA VAL A 282 22.45 19.66 -14.62
C VAL A 282 22.63 20.57 -13.40
N PHE A 283 22.38 20.06 -12.19
CA PHE A 283 22.57 20.81 -10.96
C PHE A 283 24.06 21.19 -10.74
N ALA A 284 24.99 20.26 -10.98
CA ALA A 284 26.42 20.52 -10.84
C ALA A 284 26.92 21.58 -11.84
N PHE A 285 26.42 21.56 -13.08
CA PHE A 285 26.69 22.61 -14.05
C PHE A 285 26.12 23.95 -13.57
N GLY A 286 24.87 23.98 -13.11
CA GLY A 286 24.23 25.18 -12.60
C GLY A 286 24.99 25.78 -11.41
N LEU A 287 25.45 24.93 -10.49
CA LEU A 287 26.26 25.35 -9.36
C LEU A 287 27.61 25.92 -9.81
N THR A 288 28.26 25.31 -10.79
CA THR A 288 29.54 25.80 -11.33
C THR A 288 29.37 27.16 -12.03
N LYS A 289 28.29 27.33 -12.82
CA LYS A 289 27.94 28.60 -13.47
C LYS A 289 27.63 29.69 -12.43
N SER A 290 26.88 29.33 -11.40
CA SER A 290 26.50 30.21 -10.28
C SER A 290 27.74 30.73 -9.53
N ILE A 291 28.65 29.83 -9.15
CA ILE A 291 29.91 30.20 -8.47
C ILE A 291 30.80 31.09 -9.36
N ARG A 292 30.88 30.81 -10.66
CA ARG A 292 31.72 31.57 -11.60
C ARG A 292 31.20 32.98 -11.85
N ASN A 293 29.88 33.15 -11.91
CA ASN A 293 29.24 34.44 -12.20
C ASN A 293 29.21 35.36 -10.98
N SER A 294 29.15 34.81 -9.76
CA SER A 294 29.14 35.60 -8.52
C SER A 294 30.18 35.09 -7.51
N PRO A 295 31.49 35.26 -7.77
CA PRO A 295 32.55 34.86 -6.83
C PRO A 295 32.61 35.77 -5.60
N GLU A 296 32.08 37.00 -5.69
CA GLU A 296 32.10 38.00 -4.61
C GLU A 296 30.99 37.77 -3.57
N LEU A 297 30.04 36.87 -3.83
CA LEU A 297 28.94 36.53 -2.94
C LEU A 297 29.39 36.01 -1.57
N TRP A 298 30.60 35.46 -1.49
CA TRP A 298 31.24 35.02 -0.25
C TRP A 298 31.65 36.20 0.66
N LYS A 299 31.85 37.40 0.09
CA LYS A 299 32.27 38.61 0.83
C LYS A 299 31.09 39.42 1.37
N GLU A 300 29.88 39.17 0.88
CA GLU A 300 28.67 39.90 1.22
C GLU A 300 27.77 39.08 2.15
N CYS A 301 27.38 39.65 3.29
CA CYS A 301 26.40 39.04 4.18
C CYS A 301 25.02 39.64 3.88
N PHE A 302 24.11 38.81 3.39
CA PHE A 302 22.75 39.22 3.08
C PHE A 302 21.87 39.04 4.32
N LEU A 303 21.27 40.13 4.80
CA LEU A 303 20.09 40.06 5.65
C LEU A 303 18.86 40.15 4.74
N LEU A 304 17.99 39.14 4.82
CA LEU A 304 16.67 39.20 4.23
C LEU A 304 15.80 40.11 5.12
N ASN A 305 15.34 41.23 4.56
CA ASN A 305 14.29 42.01 5.21
C ASN A 305 12.96 41.23 5.18
N SER A 306 12.03 41.61 6.04
CA SER A 306 10.71 40.98 6.15
C SER A 306 9.87 41.06 4.87
N THR A 307 10.17 42.01 3.98
CA THR A 307 9.57 42.20 2.65
C THR A 307 10.27 41.40 1.55
N GLY A 308 11.31 40.65 1.88
CA GLY A 308 12.09 39.86 0.93
C GLY A 308 13.29 40.61 0.32
N GLU A 309 13.37 41.93 0.49
CA GLU A 309 14.52 42.72 0.02
C GLU A 309 15.82 42.32 0.73
N THR A 310 16.87 42.02 -0.04
CA THR A 310 18.17 41.65 0.52
C THR A 310 19.00 42.90 0.78
N HIS A 311 19.24 43.23 2.06
CA HIS A 311 20.22 44.26 2.41
C HIS A 311 21.60 43.64 2.60
N ILE A 312 22.61 44.26 1.99
CA ILE A 312 24.01 43.89 2.15
C ILE A 312 24.50 44.50 3.47
N VAL A 313 24.85 43.66 4.43
CA VAL A 313 25.35 44.07 5.74
C VAL A 313 26.82 43.66 5.89
N PRO A 314 27.68 44.47 6.52
CA PRO A 314 29.07 44.10 6.77
C PRO A 314 29.16 42.82 7.62
N CYS A 315 29.89 41.83 7.11
CA CYS A 315 30.03 40.49 7.69
C CYS A 315 30.74 40.42 9.07
N SER A 316 31.14 41.55 9.65
CA SER A 316 31.98 41.61 10.87
C SER A 316 31.30 41.12 12.16
N THR A 317 30.01 40.78 12.11
CA THR A 317 29.20 40.37 13.26
C THR A 317 28.81 38.89 13.25
N THR A 318 29.25 38.09 12.28
CA THR A 318 28.80 36.70 12.08
C THR A 318 29.94 35.69 12.00
N ASN A 319 29.66 34.44 12.39
CA ASN A 319 30.63 33.34 12.35
C ASN A 319 30.95 32.93 10.89
N HIS A 320 32.17 32.46 10.61
CA HIS A 320 32.54 31.94 9.27
C HIS A 320 31.61 30.80 8.78
N LEU A 321 31.03 30.02 9.70
CA LEU A 321 30.05 28.98 9.36
C LEU A 321 28.74 29.57 8.81
N THR A 322 28.22 30.65 9.40
CA THR A 322 26.98 31.28 8.91
C THR A 322 27.18 31.96 7.56
N GLN A 323 28.39 32.48 7.30
CA GLN A 323 28.80 33.00 5.99
C GLN A 323 28.88 31.90 4.93
N PHE A 324 29.45 30.74 5.30
CA PHE A 324 29.49 29.58 4.41
C PHE A 324 28.09 29.11 4.02
N PHE A 325 27.20 28.92 5.00
CA PHE A 325 25.85 28.43 4.74
C PHE A 325 24.99 29.43 3.97
N SER A 326 25.13 30.74 4.20
CA SER A 326 24.38 31.76 3.44
C SER A 326 24.85 31.85 1.99
N ALA A 327 26.17 31.84 1.75
CA ALA A 327 26.74 31.83 0.41
C ALA A 327 26.38 30.54 -0.34
N LEU A 328 26.49 29.38 0.31
CA LEU A 328 26.11 28.08 -0.24
C LEU A 328 24.62 28.03 -0.60
N SER A 329 23.74 28.54 0.28
CA SER A 329 22.31 28.61 0.03
C SER A 329 22.01 29.45 -1.21
N LYS A 330 22.59 30.66 -1.32
CA LYS A 330 22.35 31.56 -2.46
C LYS A 330 22.94 31.02 -3.77
N TRP A 331 24.13 30.40 -3.74
CA TRP A 331 24.67 29.70 -4.90
C TRP A 331 23.80 28.53 -5.35
N SER A 332 23.28 27.75 -4.41
CA SER A 332 22.38 26.61 -4.68
C SER A 332 21.03 27.09 -5.23
N LEU A 333 20.47 28.17 -4.69
CA LEU A 333 19.22 28.78 -5.17
C LEU A 333 19.37 29.24 -6.64
N ASN A 334 20.48 29.92 -6.97
CA ASN A 334 20.78 30.35 -8.34
C ASN A 334 21.15 29.19 -9.28
N ALA A 335 21.50 28.01 -8.76
CA ALA A 335 21.84 26.85 -9.58
C ALA A 335 20.62 26.19 -10.23
N PHE A 336 19.42 26.40 -9.69
CA PHE A 336 18.19 25.81 -10.21
C PHE A 336 17.69 26.51 -11.49
N ASP A 337 17.91 27.81 -11.63
CA ASP A 337 17.45 28.60 -12.77
C ASP A 337 18.56 28.72 -13.83
N THR A 338 18.68 27.70 -14.68
CA THR A 338 19.62 27.69 -15.80
C THR A 338 18.97 27.25 -17.10
N GLU A 339 19.59 27.60 -18.23
CA GLU A 339 19.19 27.18 -19.57
C GLU A 339 19.07 25.65 -19.69
N LEU A 340 19.90 24.89 -18.97
CA LEU A 340 19.86 23.42 -18.97
C LEU A 340 18.65 22.84 -18.23
N THR A 341 18.06 23.58 -17.28
CA THR A 341 16.87 23.15 -16.55
C THR A 341 15.68 22.96 -17.50
N ALA A 342 15.58 23.77 -18.56
CA ALA A 342 14.54 23.60 -19.59
C ALA A 342 14.70 22.29 -20.37
N PHE A 343 15.94 21.92 -20.74
CA PHE A 343 16.22 20.63 -21.38
C PHE A 343 15.92 19.46 -20.44
N PHE A 344 16.23 19.61 -19.14
CA PHE A 344 15.90 18.63 -18.12
C PHE A 344 14.38 18.41 -17.99
N ALA A 345 13.58 19.47 -18.06
CA ALA A 345 12.12 19.35 -18.02
C ALA A 345 11.58 18.51 -19.18
N VAL A 346 12.07 18.75 -20.41
CA VAL A 346 11.71 17.94 -21.60
C VAL A 346 12.14 16.49 -21.41
N PHE A 347 13.37 16.26 -20.92
CA PHE A 347 13.87 14.93 -20.59
C PHE A 347 12.96 14.23 -19.56
N MET A 348 12.52 14.91 -18.51
CA MET A 348 11.62 14.33 -17.50
C MET A 348 10.24 13.98 -18.04
N SER A 349 9.70 14.76 -18.99
CA SER A 349 8.45 14.43 -19.68
C SER A 349 8.58 13.15 -20.54
N ILE A 350 9.70 13.00 -21.25
CA ILE A 350 10.02 11.80 -22.03
C ILE A 350 10.22 10.61 -21.09
N TRP A 351 11.00 10.78 -20.02
CA TRP A 351 11.24 9.77 -19.01
C TRP A 351 9.94 9.23 -18.42
N GLY A 352 8.97 10.09 -18.08
CA GLY A 352 7.67 9.67 -17.55
C GLY A 352 6.89 8.79 -18.53
N SER A 353 6.93 9.12 -19.82
CA SER A 353 6.28 8.33 -20.89
C SER A 353 6.98 6.98 -21.10
N ILE A 354 8.32 6.95 -21.04
CA ILE A 354 9.11 5.72 -21.11
C ILE A 354 8.83 4.83 -19.90
N PHE A 355 8.82 5.39 -18.69
CA PHE A 355 8.54 4.66 -17.46
C PHE A 355 7.18 3.96 -17.52
N LEU A 356 6.12 4.68 -17.89
CA LEU A 356 4.79 4.08 -18.02
C LEU A 356 4.77 2.95 -19.04
N THR A 357 5.39 3.15 -20.21
CA THR A 357 5.44 2.13 -21.27
C THR A 357 6.22 0.88 -20.81
N VAL A 358 7.37 1.07 -20.15
CA VAL A 358 8.19 -0.03 -19.62
C VAL A 358 7.44 -0.77 -18.52
N TRP A 359 6.77 -0.05 -17.62
CA TRP A 359 5.95 -0.67 -16.58
C TRP A 359 4.81 -1.49 -17.15
N LEU A 360 4.04 -0.95 -18.11
CA LEU A 360 2.96 -1.70 -18.76
C LEU A 360 3.47 -2.99 -19.41
N ARG A 361 4.62 -2.94 -20.08
CA ARG A 361 5.25 -4.12 -20.67
C ARG A 361 5.73 -5.11 -19.60
N ASN A 362 6.42 -4.63 -18.56
CA ASN A 362 6.90 -5.48 -17.47
C ASN A 362 5.75 -6.12 -16.70
N SER A 363 4.67 -5.38 -16.44
CA SER A 363 3.46 -5.90 -15.82
C SER A 363 2.86 -7.01 -16.66
N ALA A 364 2.73 -6.83 -17.98
CA ALA A 364 2.21 -7.87 -18.87
C ALA A 364 3.10 -9.13 -18.89
N VAL A 365 4.42 -8.97 -18.92
CA VAL A 365 5.37 -10.10 -18.84
C VAL A 365 5.21 -10.85 -17.53
N LEU A 366 5.12 -10.15 -16.39
CA LEU A 366 4.92 -10.77 -15.08
C LEU A 366 3.54 -11.42 -14.95
N THR A 367 2.49 -10.80 -15.47
CA THR A 367 1.14 -11.40 -15.49
C THR A 367 1.15 -12.72 -16.26
N SER A 368 1.88 -12.79 -17.38
CA SER A 368 2.03 -14.02 -18.16
C SER A 368 2.94 -15.05 -17.48
N GLU A 369 4.12 -14.65 -16.97
CA GLU A 369 5.03 -15.53 -16.23
C GLU A 369 4.38 -16.10 -14.96
N TRP A 370 3.45 -15.35 -14.38
CA TRP A 370 2.74 -15.73 -13.17
C TRP A 370 1.35 -16.30 -13.40
N ASP A 371 0.97 -16.56 -14.66
CA ASP A 371 -0.33 -17.15 -15.03
C ASP A 371 -1.54 -16.42 -14.42
N CYS A 372 -1.42 -15.10 -14.24
CA CYS A 372 -2.42 -14.25 -13.60
C CYS A 372 -3.51 -13.75 -14.58
N GLU A 373 -3.48 -14.17 -15.84
CA GLU A 373 -4.40 -13.68 -16.90
C GLU A 373 -5.84 -14.19 -16.75
N THR A 374 -6.02 -15.35 -16.10
CA THR A 374 -7.27 -16.13 -16.15
C THR A 374 -7.94 -16.35 -14.80
N LEU A 375 -7.53 -15.64 -13.74
CA LEU A 375 -8.31 -15.66 -12.49
C LEU A 375 -9.71 -15.11 -12.80
N ARG A 376 -10.72 -15.96 -12.57
CA ARG A 376 -12.15 -15.72 -12.86
C ARG A 376 -12.58 -14.33 -12.37
N GLU A 377 -13.18 -13.52 -13.26
CA GLU A 377 -13.57 -12.11 -12.98
C GLU A 377 -14.62 -11.94 -11.87
N THR A 378 -15.25 -13.02 -11.40
CA THR A 378 -16.28 -12.98 -10.37
C THR A 378 -15.66 -13.03 -8.98
N GLU A 379 -15.19 -11.88 -8.50
CA GLU A 379 -14.81 -11.68 -7.10
C GLU A 379 -16.01 -11.94 -6.18
N SER A 380 -15.79 -12.59 -5.04
CA SER A 380 -16.84 -12.81 -4.03
C SER A 380 -17.28 -11.50 -3.37
N ASP A 381 -18.58 -11.41 -3.09
CA ASP A 381 -19.17 -10.24 -2.44
C ASP A 381 -18.49 -9.96 -1.09
N ARG A 382 -18.25 -8.67 -0.82
CA ARG A 382 -17.66 -8.20 0.43
C ARG A 382 -18.58 -8.54 1.59
N ALA A 383 -17.99 -8.99 2.69
CA ALA A 383 -18.70 -9.37 3.91
C ALA A 383 -19.71 -8.30 4.39
N GLU A 384 -19.27 -7.03 4.36
CA GLU A 384 -20.03 -5.87 4.85
C GLU A 384 -21.07 -5.36 3.84
N PHE A 385 -21.17 -5.98 2.66
CA PHE A 385 -22.12 -5.55 1.66
C PHE A 385 -23.55 -5.87 2.10
N VAL A 386 -24.40 -4.85 2.08
CA VAL A 386 -25.81 -4.97 2.44
C VAL A 386 -26.66 -4.82 1.19
N GLY A 387 -27.37 -5.87 0.77
CA GLY A 387 -28.45 -5.73 -0.22
C GLY A 387 -29.82 -5.63 0.40
N THR A 388 -30.76 -5.24 -0.45
CA THR A 388 -32.17 -5.02 -0.10
C THR A 388 -33.07 -6.04 -0.79
N ALA A 389 -32.61 -6.63 -1.90
CA ALA A 389 -33.33 -7.64 -2.66
C ALA A 389 -32.41 -8.80 -3.05
N THR A 390 -33.00 -9.94 -3.37
CA THR A 390 -32.30 -11.12 -3.88
C THR A 390 -32.73 -11.36 -5.31
N GLU A 391 -31.79 -11.38 -6.24
CA GLU A 391 -32.06 -11.70 -7.64
C GLU A 391 -31.38 -13.02 -8.01
N THR A 392 -32.12 -13.88 -8.71
CA THR A 392 -31.57 -15.09 -9.32
C THR A 392 -30.98 -14.73 -10.67
N ASP A 393 -29.71 -15.05 -10.86
CA ASP A 393 -29.09 -14.88 -12.17
C ASP A 393 -29.71 -15.90 -13.16
N GLY A 394 -30.14 -15.41 -14.32
CA GLY A 394 -30.81 -16.22 -15.34
C GLY A 394 -29.88 -17.22 -16.04
N VAL A 395 -28.57 -17.04 -15.93
CA VAL A 395 -27.57 -17.92 -16.58
C VAL A 395 -26.98 -18.92 -15.58
N THR A 396 -26.55 -18.46 -14.40
CA THR A 396 -25.94 -19.35 -13.39
C THR A 396 -26.96 -20.03 -12.48
N GLY A 397 -28.18 -19.48 -12.36
CA GLY A 397 -29.19 -19.95 -11.41
C GLY A 397 -28.84 -19.64 -9.96
N GLU A 398 -27.75 -18.92 -9.69
CA GLU A 398 -27.34 -18.54 -8.34
C GLU A 398 -28.15 -17.34 -7.84
N THR A 399 -28.59 -17.40 -6.59
CA THR A 399 -29.23 -16.29 -5.89
C THR A 399 -28.16 -15.33 -5.37
N SER A 400 -28.14 -14.08 -5.86
CA SER A 400 -27.22 -13.04 -5.41
C SER A 400 -27.95 -11.92 -4.69
N ILE A 401 -27.25 -11.26 -3.76
CA ILE A 401 -27.77 -10.11 -3.03
C ILE A 401 -27.56 -8.86 -3.90
N VAL A 402 -28.62 -8.08 -4.12
CA VAL A 402 -28.58 -6.87 -4.95
C VAL A 402 -28.94 -5.64 -4.14
N TYR A 403 -28.24 -4.54 -4.42
CA TYR A 403 -28.51 -3.22 -3.87
C TYR A 403 -28.98 -2.28 -4.99
N PRO A 404 -30.10 -1.55 -4.82
CA PRO A 404 -30.66 -0.72 -5.90
C PRO A 404 -29.67 0.35 -6.38
N HIS A 405 -29.33 0.29 -7.67
CA HIS A 405 -28.32 1.16 -8.28
C HIS A 405 -28.63 2.66 -8.11
N SER A 406 -29.89 3.08 -8.24
CA SER A 406 -30.28 4.49 -8.14
C SER A 406 -29.92 5.10 -6.77
N ILE A 407 -30.13 4.35 -5.68
CA ILE A 407 -29.81 4.80 -4.33
C ILE A 407 -28.29 4.85 -4.15
N ARG A 408 -27.57 3.86 -4.68
CA ARG A 408 -26.11 3.82 -4.66
C ARG A 408 -25.50 5.03 -5.38
N TRP A 409 -25.99 5.37 -6.57
CA TRP A 409 -25.52 6.52 -7.32
C TRP A 409 -25.76 7.85 -6.59
N ILE A 410 -26.89 8.01 -5.91
CA ILE A 410 -27.16 9.19 -5.07
C ILE A 410 -26.15 9.28 -3.93
N LYS A 411 -25.84 8.16 -3.26
CA LYS A 411 -24.83 8.13 -2.20
C LYS A 411 -23.43 8.48 -2.71
N ILE A 412 -23.02 7.89 -3.83
CA ILE A 412 -21.73 8.18 -4.48
C ILE A 412 -21.66 9.67 -4.85
N PHE A 413 -22.74 10.24 -5.39
CA PHE A 413 -22.80 11.66 -5.72
C PHE A 413 -22.68 12.57 -4.49
N ILE A 414 -23.38 12.24 -3.40
CA ILE A 414 -23.27 12.98 -2.13
C ILE A 414 -21.84 12.88 -1.57
N SER A 415 -21.24 11.69 -1.59
CA SER A 415 -19.85 11.49 -1.17
C SER A 415 -18.87 12.32 -2.00
N PHE A 416 -19.06 12.37 -3.32
CA PHE A 416 -18.28 13.22 -4.21
C PHE A 416 -18.37 14.71 -3.82
N LEU A 417 -19.57 15.22 -3.53
CA LEU A 417 -19.75 16.60 -3.07
C LEU A 417 -19.06 16.87 -1.72
N ILE A 418 -19.12 15.93 -0.77
CA ILE A 418 -18.45 16.05 0.53
C ILE A 418 -16.93 16.08 0.35
N VAL A 419 -16.39 15.21 -0.50
CA VAL A 419 -14.95 15.19 -0.82
C VAL A 419 -14.53 16.51 -1.47
N LEU A 420 -15.27 17.00 -2.46
CA LEU A 420 -15.00 18.29 -3.11
C LEU A 420 -14.99 19.45 -2.10
N PHE A 421 -15.98 19.49 -1.20
CA PHE A 421 -16.06 20.49 -0.14
C PHE A 421 -14.84 20.44 0.79
N SER A 422 -14.43 19.25 1.22
CA SER A 422 -13.25 19.09 2.08
C SER A 422 -11.94 19.48 1.40
N MET A 423 -11.81 19.28 0.07
CA MET A 423 -10.68 19.77 -0.72
C MET A 423 -10.67 21.30 -0.74
N GLY A 424 -11.84 21.94 -0.86
CA GLY A 424 -12.00 23.38 -0.73
C GLY A 424 -11.55 23.91 0.62
N ILE A 425 -11.89 23.24 1.72
CA ILE A 425 -11.42 23.60 3.07
C ILE A 425 -9.89 23.57 3.16
N ALA A 426 -9.23 22.55 2.59
CA ALA A 426 -7.78 22.45 2.58
C ALA A 426 -7.10 23.59 1.79
N ILE A 427 -7.71 24.03 0.70
CA ILE A 427 -7.22 25.20 -0.05
C ILE A 427 -7.38 26.47 0.79
N CYS A 428 -8.55 26.66 1.41
CA CYS A 428 -8.82 27.80 2.28
C CYS A 428 -7.87 27.85 3.49
N SER A 429 -7.49 26.70 4.08
CA SER A 429 -6.56 26.68 5.21
C SER A 429 -5.15 27.12 4.81
N VAL A 430 -4.67 26.71 3.63
CA VAL A 430 -3.38 27.19 3.10
C VAL A 430 -3.42 28.69 2.84
N ILE A 431 -4.48 29.19 2.20
CA ILE A 431 -4.68 30.63 1.96
C ILE A 431 -4.74 31.39 3.29
N ALA A 432 -5.40 30.86 4.32
CA ALA A 432 -5.49 31.49 5.63
C ALA A 432 -4.12 31.62 6.32
N VAL A 433 -3.24 30.61 6.21
CA VAL A 433 -1.87 30.70 6.74
C VAL A 433 -1.05 31.77 6.00
N ILE A 434 -1.26 31.92 4.69
CA ILE A 434 -0.61 32.95 3.88
C ILE A 434 -1.11 34.35 4.27
N LEU A 435 -2.44 34.52 4.42
CA LEU A 435 -3.03 35.77 4.88
C LEU A 435 -2.55 36.15 6.28
N TYR A 436 -2.43 35.16 7.19
CA TYR A 436 -1.83 35.35 8.50
C TYR A 436 -0.40 35.90 8.40
N LYS A 437 0.43 35.32 7.53
CA LYS A 437 1.80 35.82 7.28
C LYS A 437 1.78 37.28 6.82
N CYS A 438 0.94 37.62 5.84
CA CYS A 438 0.83 39.00 5.34
C CYS A 438 0.41 39.98 6.45
N PHE A 439 -0.61 39.60 7.23
CA PHE A 439 -1.04 40.38 8.39
C PHE A 439 0.07 40.54 9.44
N ALA A 440 0.82 39.48 9.74
CA ALA A 440 1.90 39.52 10.71
C ALA A 440 3.03 40.48 10.30
N VAL A 441 3.37 40.52 9.00
CA VAL A 441 4.34 41.49 8.44
C VAL A 441 3.88 42.92 8.69
N GLN A 442 2.62 43.23 8.37
CA GLN A 442 2.02 44.56 8.54
C GLN A 442 1.94 44.95 10.03
N ALA A 443 1.35 44.08 10.87
CA ALA A 443 1.01 44.39 12.26
C ALA A 443 2.24 44.58 13.15
N LEU A 444 3.29 43.80 12.91
CA LEU A 444 4.54 43.88 13.68
C LEU A 444 5.54 44.89 13.10
N GLN A 445 5.20 45.55 11.98
CA GLN A 445 6.08 46.50 11.27
C GLN A 445 7.48 45.93 11.08
N CYS A 446 7.56 44.64 10.72
CA CYS A 446 8.82 43.91 10.59
C CYS A 446 9.69 44.39 9.42
N ASP A 447 9.26 45.42 8.72
CA ASP A 447 9.90 46.02 7.55
C ASP A 447 11.17 46.84 7.88
N LYS A 448 11.38 47.18 9.16
CA LYS A 448 12.42 48.15 9.56
C LYS A 448 13.57 47.58 10.40
N ASP A 449 13.34 46.53 11.20
CA ASP A 449 14.35 45.96 12.11
C ASP A 449 14.30 44.43 12.20
N PHE A 450 15.47 43.77 12.15
CA PHE A 450 15.60 42.33 12.37
C PHE A 450 15.44 41.99 13.86
N ASN A 451 14.20 41.73 14.28
CA ASN A 451 13.88 41.21 15.60
C ASN A 451 13.63 39.69 15.55
N TRP A 452 14.13 38.95 16.55
CA TRP A 452 13.87 37.50 16.68
C TRP A 452 12.37 37.18 16.63
N SER A 453 11.54 38.03 17.24
CA SER A 453 10.07 37.92 17.20
C SER A 453 9.49 38.02 15.79
N CYS A 454 10.06 38.86 14.92
CA CYS A 454 9.66 38.99 13.52
C CYS A 454 10.05 37.73 12.73
N SER A 455 11.28 37.24 12.87
CA SER A 455 11.70 36.01 12.19
C SER A 455 10.86 34.80 12.61
N LEU A 456 10.52 34.69 13.89
CA LEU A 456 9.65 33.64 14.40
C LEU A 456 8.23 33.74 13.81
N ALA A 457 7.65 34.94 13.79
CA ALA A 457 6.28 35.16 13.29
C ALA A 457 6.14 35.01 11.76
N ILE A 458 7.18 35.29 10.97
CA ILE A 458 7.10 35.35 9.51
C ILE A 458 7.64 34.08 8.82
N ASN A 459 8.69 33.47 9.37
CA ASN A 459 9.35 32.32 8.73
C ASN A 459 8.98 30.99 9.39
N PHE A 460 9.07 30.92 10.72
CA PHE A 460 8.89 29.66 11.44
C PHE A 460 7.41 29.35 11.70
N LEU A 461 6.66 30.33 12.20
CA LEU A 461 5.28 30.11 12.63
C LEU A 461 4.33 29.77 11.46
N PRO A 462 4.38 30.43 10.28
CA PRO A 462 3.52 30.05 9.16
C PRO A 462 3.86 28.66 8.62
N SER A 463 5.15 28.31 8.55
CA SER A 463 5.61 26.97 8.14
C SER A 463 5.12 25.89 9.11
N LEU A 464 5.16 26.17 10.42
CA LEU A 464 4.67 25.27 11.46
C LEU A 464 3.14 25.14 11.42
N LEU A 465 2.41 26.25 11.25
CA LEU A 465 0.95 26.25 11.13
C LEU A 465 0.48 25.52 9.88
N ASN A 466 1.14 25.72 8.75
CA ASN A 466 0.85 25.01 7.50
C ASN A 466 1.08 23.49 7.66
N THR A 467 2.22 23.10 8.24
CA THR A 467 2.54 21.69 8.48
C THR A 467 1.56 21.05 9.48
N GLY A 468 1.28 21.72 10.60
CA GLY A 468 0.31 21.25 11.59
C GLY A 468 -1.11 21.15 11.02
N SER A 469 -1.55 22.16 10.28
CA SER A 469 -2.87 22.19 9.63
C SER A 469 -3.01 21.05 8.62
N THR A 470 -2.02 20.85 7.75
CA THR A 470 -2.04 19.78 6.73
C THR A 470 -2.01 18.38 7.34
N MET A 471 -1.31 18.16 8.46
CA MET A 471 -1.31 16.89 9.19
C MET A 471 -2.65 16.61 9.87
N ILE A 472 -3.21 17.59 10.59
CA ILE A 472 -4.50 17.45 11.29
C ILE A 472 -5.64 17.22 10.28
N LEU A 473 -5.70 18.04 9.22
CA LEU A 473 -6.70 17.89 8.16
C LEU A 473 -6.54 16.54 7.44
N GLY A 474 -5.31 16.09 7.21
CA GLY A 474 -5.03 14.77 6.64
C GLY A 474 -5.56 13.61 7.48
N MET A 475 -5.40 13.67 8.80
CA MET A 475 -5.92 12.64 9.71
C MET A 475 -7.45 12.62 9.73
N ILE A 476 -8.09 13.79 9.87
CA ILE A 476 -9.56 13.93 9.89
C ILE A 476 -10.15 13.44 8.57
N TYR A 477 -9.58 13.89 7.45
CA TYR A 477 -10.04 13.51 6.11
C TYR A 477 -9.93 12.01 5.86
N SER A 478 -8.81 11.39 6.24
CA SER A 478 -8.63 9.95 6.04
C SER A 478 -9.75 9.17 6.74
N ASN A 479 -10.01 9.47 8.02
CA ASN A 479 -11.11 8.85 8.77
C ASN A 479 -12.49 9.12 8.15
N MET A 480 -12.73 10.35 7.68
CA MET A 480 -13.97 10.72 6.99
C MET A 480 -14.18 9.87 5.72
N VAL A 481 -13.15 9.69 4.89
CA VAL A 481 -13.26 8.92 3.65
C VAL A 481 -13.53 7.45 3.89
N TYR A 482 -12.91 6.84 4.91
CA TYR A 482 -13.24 5.45 5.29
C TYR A 482 -14.73 5.30 5.58
N ARG A 483 -15.28 6.20 6.42
CA ARG A 483 -16.71 6.21 6.76
C ARG A 483 -17.62 6.47 5.56
N LEU A 484 -17.24 7.38 4.67
CA LEU A 484 -18.01 7.68 3.45
C LEU A 484 -18.03 6.48 2.50
N THR A 485 -16.89 5.81 2.31
CA THR A 485 -16.78 4.68 1.39
C THR A 485 -17.49 3.44 1.93
N GLU A 486 -17.50 3.24 3.26
CA GLU A 486 -18.36 2.24 3.91
C GLU A 486 -19.85 2.55 3.68
N TRP A 487 -20.25 3.82 3.82
CA TRP A 487 -21.65 4.24 3.61
C TRP A 487 -22.15 4.07 2.17
N GLU A 488 -21.26 4.20 1.19
CA GLU A 488 -21.53 3.97 -0.25
C GLU A 488 -21.86 2.52 -0.59
N ASN A 489 -21.51 1.57 0.28
CA ASN A 489 -21.88 0.15 0.18
C ASN A 489 -21.46 -0.50 -1.15
N HIS A 490 -20.15 -0.58 -1.38
CA HIS A 490 -19.57 -1.29 -2.52
C HIS A 490 -19.71 -2.80 -2.40
N ARG A 491 -19.96 -3.47 -3.54
CA ARG A 491 -20.22 -4.92 -3.63
C ARG A 491 -18.95 -5.74 -3.45
N THR A 492 -17.90 -5.42 -4.21
CA THR A 492 -16.62 -6.13 -4.19
C THR A 492 -15.54 -5.36 -3.42
N GLN A 493 -14.51 -6.06 -2.96
CA GLN A 493 -13.38 -5.43 -2.26
C GLN A 493 -12.58 -4.56 -3.24
N THR A 494 -12.44 -4.97 -4.49
CA THR A 494 -11.76 -4.17 -5.53
C THR A 494 -12.48 -2.85 -5.78
N GLU A 495 -13.81 -2.84 -5.91
CA GLU A 495 -14.58 -1.60 -6.07
C GLU A 495 -14.44 -0.67 -4.87
N TYR A 496 -14.51 -1.22 -3.65
CA TYR A 496 -14.33 -0.48 -2.41
C TYR A 496 -12.94 0.16 -2.35
N GLN A 497 -11.89 -0.62 -2.60
CA GLN A 497 -10.50 -0.15 -2.56
C GLN A 497 -10.22 0.90 -3.63
N ASN A 498 -10.70 0.71 -4.86
CA ASN A 498 -10.54 1.70 -5.94
C ASN A 498 -11.20 3.04 -5.59
N ALA A 499 -12.42 3.02 -5.06
CA ALA A 499 -13.12 4.23 -4.64
C ALA A 499 -12.42 4.92 -3.46
N LEU A 500 -11.95 4.15 -2.49
CA LEU A 500 -11.16 4.64 -1.34
C LEU A 500 -9.86 5.31 -1.81
N ILE A 501 -9.10 4.64 -2.69
CA ILE A 501 -7.81 5.13 -3.21
C ILE A 501 -8.01 6.46 -3.95
N ILE A 502 -9.00 6.56 -4.85
CA ILE A 502 -9.25 7.79 -5.62
C ILE A 502 -9.55 8.97 -4.69
N LYS A 503 -10.40 8.78 -3.67
CA LYS A 503 -10.75 9.84 -2.71
C LYS A 503 -9.53 10.25 -1.88
N LEU A 504 -8.84 9.27 -1.26
CA LEU A 504 -7.62 9.54 -0.49
C LEU A 504 -6.56 10.26 -1.33
N PHE A 505 -6.36 9.83 -2.58
CA PHE A 505 -5.42 10.45 -3.50
C PHE A 505 -5.81 11.89 -3.84
N ALA A 506 -7.07 12.16 -4.18
CA ALA A 506 -7.53 13.49 -4.57
C ALA A 506 -7.27 14.55 -3.49
N PHE A 507 -7.60 14.24 -2.24
CA PHE A 507 -7.33 15.16 -1.12
C PHE A 507 -5.84 15.26 -0.80
N GLN A 508 -5.12 14.13 -0.77
CA GLN A 508 -3.68 14.17 -0.54
C GLN A 508 -2.98 15.01 -1.61
N PHE A 509 -3.41 14.92 -2.87
CA PHE A 509 -2.91 15.74 -3.96
C PHE A 509 -3.11 17.24 -3.66
N VAL A 510 -4.35 17.67 -3.34
CA VAL A 510 -4.62 19.08 -3.01
C VAL A 510 -3.83 19.53 -1.79
N ASN A 511 -3.87 18.79 -0.69
CA ASN A 511 -3.21 19.17 0.55
C ASN A 511 -1.68 19.30 0.39
N ASN A 512 -1.06 18.45 -0.43
CA ASN A 512 0.39 18.47 -0.65
C ASN A 512 0.83 19.53 -1.65
N TYR A 513 0.10 19.69 -2.75
CA TYR A 513 0.55 20.50 -3.87
C TYR A 513 -0.04 21.92 -3.88
N THR A 514 -1.10 22.22 -3.12
CA THR A 514 -1.70 23.59 -3.10
C THR A 514 -0.69 24.66 -2.71
N SER A 515 0.11 24.41 -1.67
CA SER A 515 1.14 25.38 -1.22
C SER A 515 2.22 25.61 -2.28
N LEU A 516 2.56 24.57 -3.04
CA LEU A 516 3.54 24.62 -4.13
C LEU A 516 2.97 25.35 -5.35
N PHE A 517 1.71 25.07 -5.71
CA PHE A 517 0.98 25.76 -6.77
C PHE A 517 0.82 27.25 -6.48
N TYR A 518 0.54 27.60 -5.21
CA TYR A 518 0.47 29.00 -4.80
C TYR A 518 1.79 29.74 -5.07
N ILE A 519 2.93 29.16 -4.66
CA ILE A 519 4.24 29.77 -4.85
C ILE A 519 4.61 29.85 -6.33
N ALA A 520 4.33 28.81 -7.10
CA ALA A 520 4.68 28.78 -8.52
C ALA A 520 3.85 29.76 -9.38
N PHE A 521 2.56 29.92 -9.09
CA PHE A 521 1.63 30.60 -10.00
C PHE A 521 1.00 31.88 -9.45
N ILE A 522 0.76 31.98 -8.14
CA ILE A 522 0.04 33.12 -7.53
C ILE A 522 1.00 34.15 -6.93
N ARG A 523 2.17 33.70 -6.46
CA ARG A 523 3.18 34.55 -5.83
C ARG A 523 4.00 35.44 -6.80
N PRO A 524 4.32 35.02 -8.04
CA PRO A 524 5.02 35.89 -8.99
C PRO A 524 4.16 37.08 -9.42
N GLU A 525 4.74 38.28 -9.42
CA GLU A 525 4.07 39.52 -9.81
C GLU A 525 3.66 39.52 -11.30
N ASP A 526 4.48 38.90 -12.15
CA ASP A 526 4.30 38.85 -13.62
C ASP A 526 2.97 38.24 -14.07
N ASN A 527 2.38 37.38 -13.24
CA ASN A 527 1.13 36.69 -13.59
C ASN A 527 -0.12 37.56 -13.34
N GLY A 528 0.02 38.75 -12.76
CA GLY A 528 -1.07 39.73 -12.61
C GLY A 528 -2.15 39.39 -11.57
N PHE A 529 -2.03 38.27 -10.84
CA PHE A 529 -3.00 37.85 -9.80
C PHE A 529 -3.04 38.77 -8.58
N GLN A 530 -1.98 39.55 -8.35
CA GLN A 530 -1.84 40.43 -7.17
C GLN A 530 -1.84 41.94 -7.54
N ARG A 531 -2.43 42.34 -8.67
CA ARG A 531 -2.39 43.74 -9.14
C ARG A 531 -3.03 44.74 -8.17
N ASN A 532 -4.01 44.31 -7.38
CA ASN A 532 -4.70 45.12 -6.34
C ASN A 532 -4.54 44.46 -4.95
N GLY A 533 -3.38 43.85 -4.68
CA GLY A 533 -3.16 42.99 -3.52
C GLY A 533 -3.74 41.57 -3.68
N LEU A 534 -3.46 40.68 -2.73
CA LEU A 534 -3.93 39.30 -2.76
C LEU A 534 -5.47 39.27 -2.71
N PHE A 535 -6.11 38.71 -3.76
CA PHE A 535 -7.58 38.65 -3.90
C PHE A 535 -8.32 40.00 -3.76
N GLY A 536 -7.66 41.12 -4.05
CA GLY A 536 -8.26 42.45 -3.96
C GLY A 536 -8.36 43.02 -2.54
N LEU A 537 -7.60 42.49 -1.58
CA LEU A 537 -7.52 43.02 -0.20
C LEU A 537 -6.70 44.32 -0.06
N GLY A 538 -6.19 44.89 -1.17
CA GLY A 538 -5.40 46.13 -1.18
C GLY A 538 -3.89 45.89 -1.09
N ASP A 539 -3.11 46.94 -1.38
CA ASP A 539 -1.66 46.85 -1.55
C ASP A 539 -0.90 46.40 -0.29
N ASP A 540 -1.52 46.57 0.89
CA ASP A 540 -1.02 46.11 2.19
C ASP A 540 -0.94 44.57 2.29
N TYR A 541 -1.70 43.83 1.48
CA TYR A 541 -1.76 42.36 1.52
C TYR A 541 -1.11 41.73 0.30
N ARG A 542 0.09 42.20 -0.05
CA ARG A 542 0.85 41.76 -1.23
C ARG A 542 2.00 40.83 -0.82
N ASP A 543 1.95 39.56 -1.24
CA ASP A 543 3.05 38.58 -1.04
C ASP A 543 3.74 38.35 -2.38
N VAL A 544 4.67 39.25 -2.71
CA VAL A 544 5.47 39.18 -3.94
C VAL A 544 6.86 38.63 -3.63
N CYS A 545 7.39 37.82 -4.53
CA CYS A 545 8.78 37.38 -4.49
C CYS A 545 9.70 38.46 -5.08
N VAL A 546 10.92 38.58 -4.55
CA VAL A 546 11.97 39.36 -5.22
C VAL A 546 12.27 38.77 -6.59
N GLU A 547 12.52 39.63 -7.58
CA GLU A 547 12.82 39.25 -8.96
C GLU A 547 13.85 38.10 -9.02
N GLY A 548 13.48 37.03 -9.74
CA GLY A 548 14.35 35.86 -9.92
C GLY A 548 14.52 34.91 -8.72
N THR A 549 13.82 35.12 -7.60
CA THR A 549 13.97 34.27 -6.39
C THR A 549 12.81 33.31 -6.12
N CYS A 550 11.71 33.41 -6.89
CA CYS A 550 10.50 32.62 -6.65
C CYS A 550 10.69 31.12 -6.92
N GLY A 551 11.35 30.78 -8.04
CA GLY A 551 11.63 29.39 -8.42
C GLY A 551 12.54 28.67 -7.43
N SER A 552 13.52 29.38 -6.88
CA SER A 552 14.46 28.83 -5.92
C SER A 552 13.81 28.60 -4.54
N LEU A 553 12.88 29.47 -4.13
CA LEU A 553 12.06 29.25 -2.94
C LEU A 553 11.09 28.06 -3.10
N LEU A 554 10.52 27.88 -4.30
CA LEU A 554 9.73 26.69 -4.62
C LEU A 554 10.57 25.40 -4.50
N ALA A 555 11.80 25.41 -5.02
CA ALA A 555 12.72 24.27 -4.91
C ALA A 555 13.05 23.94 -3.44
N LEU A 556 13.27 24.95 -2.61
CA LEU A 556 13.49 24.77 -1.17
C LEU A 556 12.26 24.14 -0.49
N GLN A 557 11.06 24.61 -0.80
CA GLN A 557 9.83 24.05 -0.24
C GLN A 557 9.59 22.60 -0.71
N LEU A 558 9.86 22.30 -1.98
CA LEU A 558 9.82 20.93 -2.49
C LEU A 558 10.79 20.02 -1.75
N MET A 559 12.03 20.47 -1.52
CA MET A 559 13.04 19.72 -0.77
C MET A 559 12.57 19.45 0.67
N VAL A 560 12.07 20.46 1.37
CA VAL A 560 11.51 20.32 2.72
C VAL A 560 10.36 19.32 2.71
N HIS A 561 9.45 19.39 1.74
CA HIS A 561 8.32 18.48 1.64
C HIS A 561 8.76 17.03 1.35
N LEU A 562 9.77 16.83 0.52
CA LEU A 562 10.33 15.51 0.20
C LEU A 562 11.09 14.87 1.37
N ILE A 563 11.68 15.66 2.27
CA ILE A 563 12.46 15.15 3.42
C ILE A 563 11.61 15.07 4.69
N VAL A 564 10.91 16.14 5.05
CA VAL A 564 10.18 16.25 6.33
C VAL A 564 8.94 15.37 6.33
N LYS A 565 8.22 15.27 5.20
CA LYS A 565 6.96 14.54 5.17
C LYS A 565 7.12 13.02 5.33
N PRO A 566 8.12 12.35 4.73
CA PRO A 566 8.36 10.93 4.98
C PRO A 566 8.93 10.62 6.36
N PHE A 567 9.55 11.60 7.03
CA PHE A 567 10.29 11.39 8.28
C PHE A 567 9.46 10.77 9.43
N PRO A 568 8.22 11.19 9.72
CA PRO A 568 7.40 10.55 10.77
C PRO A 568 7.09 9.08 10.49
N LYS A 569 6.89 8.72 9.22
CA LYS A 569 6.65 7.33 8.82
C LYS A 569 7.93 6.52 8.97
N TRP A 570 9.05 7.04 8.47
CA TRP A 570 10.36 6.43 8.63
C TRP A 570 10.74 6.21 10.11
N SER A 571 10.48 7.19 10.98
CA SER A 571 10.75 7.04 12.42
C SER A 571 9.84 6.01 13.07
N LYS A 572 8.56 5.96 12.70
CA LYS A 572 7.64 4.93 13.19
C LYS A 572 8.05 3.52 12.74
N ASP A 573 8.39 3.37 11.46
CA ASP A 573 8.65 2.07 10.85
C ASP A 573 10.02 1.48 11.26
N ILE A 574 11.03 2.33 11.55
CA ILE A 574 12.40 1.88 11.83
C ILE A 574 12.81 2.05 13.30
N VAL A 575 12.42 3.16 13.96
CA VAL A 575 12.92 3.49 15.31
C VAL A 575 12.00 2.98 16.41
N ILE A 576 10.69 2.91 16.17
CA ILE A 576 9.67 2.52 17.14
C ILE A 576 9.16 1.05 17.03
N PRO A 577 9.52 0.19 16.05
CA PRO A 577 8.81 -1.06 15.80
C PRO A 577 8.76 -2.02 16.99
#